data_AF-A0A966DL10-F1
#
_entry.id   AF-A0A966DL10-F1
#
_cell.length_a   1.000
_cell.length_b   1.000
_cell.length_c   1.000
_cell.angle_alpha   90.00
_cell.angle_beta   90.00
_cell.angle_gamma   90.00
#
_symmetry.space_group_name_H-M   'P 1'
#
loop_
_entity.id
_entity.type
_entity.pdbx_description
1 polymer ?
#
loop_
_entity_poly.entity_id
_entity_poly.type
_entity_poly.pdbx_seq_one_letter_code
_entity_poly.pdbx_strand_id
1 'polypeptide(L)'
;MLFGDVKVRGTNNHIPYATIFVKGTTMGTVADETGHFKLAHLPEGKQTIVAQFVGYKSEEMEVVMEQGKGRELYFELEEDLFNLEQVVVTGTRTQHYVKSVPVRTEVVTSQALKNKNAWNVFEALEGVPGIRVENQCQACNFTMVRMQG
;
A
#
# COMPACT_ATOMS: atom_id res chain seq x y z
N MET A 1 1.26 23.07 18.94
CA MET A 1 1.89 21.76 19.24
C MET A 1 0.82 20.69 19.05
N LEU A 2 1.13 19.57 18.41
CA LEU A 2 0.20 18.45 18.30
C LEU A 2 0.65 17.35 19.26
N PHE A 3 -0.27 16.84 20.06
CA PHE A 3 -0.01 15.69 20.92
C PHE A 3 -1.25 14.83 21.02
N GLY A 4 -1.08 13.60 21.47
CA GLY A 4 -2.19 12.69 21.70
C GLY A 4 -1.70 11.25 21.69
N ASP A 5 -2.60 10.32 21.40
CA ASP A 5 -2.33 8.90 21.39
C ASP A 5 -2.99 8.17 20.22
N VAL A 6 -2.41 7.02 19.93
CA VAL A 6 -2.87 6.11 18.89
C VAL A 6 -3.41 4.85 19.56
N LYS A 7 -4.66 4.52 19.29
CA LYS A 7 -5.35 3.34 19.79
C LYS A 7 -5.82 2.44 18.65
N VAL A 8 -6.08 1.20 18.99
CA VAL A 8 -6.74 0.25 18.09
C VAL A 8 -8.25 0.52 18.07
N ARG A 9 -8.86 0.54 16.89
CA ARG A 9 -10.31 0.67 16.77
C ARG A 9 -11.01 -0.56 17.34
N GLY A 10 -11.83 -0.35 18.38
CA GLY A 10 -12.59 -1.42 19.03
C GLY A 10 -11.88 -2.12 20.20
N THR A 11 -10.58 -1.86 20.43
CA THR A 11 -9.91 -2.23 21.69
C THR A 11 -9.30 -0.98 22.32
N ASN A 12 -9.40 -0.81 23.64
CA ASN A 12 -8.76 0.32 24.34
C ASN A 12 -7.23 0.12 24.49
N ASN A 13 -6.61 -0.59 23.53
CA ASN A 13 -5.19 -0.88 23.49
C ASN A 13 -4.49 0.22 22.71
N HIS A 14 -3.40 0.72 23.29
CA HIS A 14 -2.54 1.69 22.65
C HIS A 14 -1.59 1.00 21.67
N ILE A 15 -1.31 1.66 20.53
CA ILE A 15 -0.39 1.16 19.52
C ILE A 15 0.98 1.83 19.73
N PRO A 16 1.96 1.12 20.30
CA PRO A 16 3.30 1.66 20.45
C PRO A 16 4.00 1.75 19.09
N TYR A 17 4.94 2.67 18.95
CA TYR A 17 5.77 2.81 17.74
C TYR A 17 4.98 3.10 16.44
N ALA A 18 3.74 3.57 16.54
CA ALA A 18 2.99 4.09 15.41
C ALA A 18 3.76 5.26 14.75
N THR A 19 3.75 5.33 13.43
CA THR A 19 4.35 6.44 12.69
C THR A 19 3.29 7.47 12.37
N ILE A 20 3.49 8.71 12.81
CA ILE A 20 2.60 9.85 12.55
C ILE A 20 3.35 10.83 11.66
N PHE A 21 2.77 11.21 10.53
CA PHE A 21 3.37 12.19 9.64
C PHE A 21 2.32 13.13 9.04
N VAL A 22 2.77 14.29 8.60
CA VAL A 22 1.91 15.29 7.96
C VAL A 22 1.98 15.10 6.45
N LYS A 23 0.83 14.89 5.82
CA LYS A 23 0.71 14.74 4.37
C LYS A 23 1.18 16.01 3.66
N GLY A 24 2.14 15.86 2.75
CA GLY A 24 2.73 16.97 1.99
C GLY A 24 3.93 17.64 2.64
N THR A 25 4.36 17.21 3.82
CA THR A 25 5.62 17.66 4.43
C THR A 25 6.51 16.47 4.79
N THR A 26 7.78 16.73 5.10
CA THR A 26 8.72 15.72 5.62
C THR A 26 8.67 15.63 7.15
N MET A 27 7.70 16.30 7.79
CA MET A 27 7.56 16.30 9.24
C MET A 27 6.77 15.09 9.70
N GLY A 28 7.34 14.34 10.64
CA GLY A 28 6.71 13.22 11.29
C GLY A 28 7.36 12.92 12.63
N THR A 29 6.67 12.13 13.42
CA THR A 29 7.13 11.61 14.70
C THR A 29 6.71 10.16 14.82
N VAL A 30 7.39 9.42 15.68
CA VAL A 30 6.98 8.09 16.09
C VAL A 30 6.32 8.20 17.47
N ALA A 31 5.33 7.35 17.74
CA ALA A 31 4.73 7.22 19.06
C ALA A 31 5.66 6.45 20.02
N ASP A 32 5.64 6.82 21.30
CA ASP A 32 6.41 6.15 22.35
C ASP A 32 5.83 4.76 22.67
N GLU A 33 6.47 4.02 23.59
CA GLU A 33 6.01 2.70 24.07
C GLU A 33 4.60 2.72 24.71
N THR A 34 4.16 3.89 25.14
CA THR A 34 2.83 4.14 25.71
C THR A 34 1.78 4.47 24.65
N GLY A 35 2.17 4.55 23.37
CA GLY A 35 1.31 4.94 22.25
C GLY A 35 1.02 6.45 22.17
N HIS A 36 1.69 7.26 22.99
CA HIS A 36 1.61 8.71 22.93
C HIS A 36 2.57 9.28 21.89
N PHE A 37 2.17 10.34 21.19
CA PHE A 37 3.02 11.05 20.24
C PHE A 37 3.02 12.56 20.51
N LYS A 38 4.12 13.22 20.14
CA LYS A 38 4.29 14.67 20.28
C LYS A 38 4.98 15.22 19.04
N LEU A 39 4.29 16.08 18.31
CA LEU A 39 4.80 16.73 17.10
C LEU A 39 4.85 18.25 17.31
N ALA A 40 6.07 18.78 17.32
CA ALA A 40 6.35 20.20 17.46
C ALA A 40 6.62 20.85 16.09
N HIS A 41 6.56 22.18 16.03
CA HIS A 41 6.91 23.00 14.85
C HIS A 41 6.06 22.79 13.60
N LEU A 42 4.77 22.48 13.75
CA LEU A 42 3.86 22.36 12.62
C LEU A 42 3.49 23.75 12.05
N PRO A 43 3.51 23.94 10.71
CA PRO A 43 3.10 25.20 10.10
C PRO A 43 1.62 25.51 10.36
N GLU A 44 1.23 26.77 10.34
CA GLU A 44 -0.17 27.12 10.54
C GLU A 44 -1.03 26.76 9.32
N GLY A 45 -2.28 26.39 9.57
CA GLY A 45 -3.26 26.11 8.54
C GLY A 45 -3.88 24.72 8.61
N LYS A 46 -4.58 24.35 7.54
CA LYS A 46 -5.18 23.03 7.37
C LYS A 46 -4.09 22.02 7.04
N GLN A 47 -3.90 21.03 7.90
CA GLN A 47 -2.98 19.94 7.69
C GLN A 47 -3.71 18.61 7.77
N THR A 48 -3.35 17.68 6.90
CA THR A 48 -3.81 16.30 7.01
C THR A 48 -2.72 15.50 7.73
N ILE A 49 -3.04 15.00 8.91
CA ILE A 49 -2.16 14.14 9.69
C ILE A 49 -2.51 12.70 9.38
N VAL A 50 -1.51 11.88 9.10
CA VAL A 50 -1.66 10.47 8.78
C VAL A 50 -0.96 9.64 9.86
N ALA A 51 -1.70 8.73 10.46
CA ALA A 51 -1.17 7.72 11.35
C ALA A 51 -1.12 6.38 10.62
N GLN A 52 0.02 5.71 10.70
CA GLN A 52 0.21 4.38 10.10
C GLN A 52 1.02 3.48 11.04
N PHE A 53 0.66 2.19 11.05
CA PHE A 53 1.41 1.16 11.75
C PHE A 53 1.32 -0.15 10.97
N VAL A 54 2.34 -1.01 11.13
CA VAL A 54 2.42 -2.27 10.40
C VAL A 54 1.30 -3.21 10.85
N GLY A 55 0.49 -3.70 9.90
CA GLY A 55 -0.67 -4.56 10.18
C GLY A 55 -1.97 -3.79 10.48
N TYR A 56 -1.96 -2.47 10.35
CA TYR A 56 -3.13 -1.62 10.56
C TYR A 56 -3.40 -0.75 9.34
N LYS A 57 -4.68 -0.41 9.16
CA LYS A 57 -5.10 0.51 8.12
C LYS A 57 -4.72 1.94 8.50
N SER A 58 -4.03 2.64 7.61
CA SER A 58 -3.65 4.04 7.83
C SER A 58 -4.90 4.92 7.93
N GLU A 59 -4.93 5.80 8.93
CA GLU A 59 -5.99 6.77 9.14
C GLU A 59 -5.48 8.18 8.84
N GLU A 60 -6.27 8.94 8.07
CA GLU A 60 -5.97 10.34 7.75
C GLU A 60 -6.99 11.24 8.44
N MET A 61 -6.52 12.26 9.17
CA MET A 61 -7.40 13.23 9.81
C MET A 61 -6.98 14.66 9.49
N GLU A 62 -7.94 15.49 9.10
CA GLU A 62 -7.71 16.90 8.84
C GLU A 62 -7.80 17.72 10.13
N VAL A 63 -6.75 18.49 10.38
CA VAL A 63 -6.57 19.28 11.59
C VAL A 63 -6.19 20.70 11.20
N VAL A 64 -6.92 21.66 11.75
CA VAL A 64 -6.58 23.08 11.64
C VAL A 64 -5.63 23.44 12.78
N MET A 65 -4.41 23.83 12.45
CA MET A 65 -3.39 24.24 13.41
C MET A 65 -3.35 25.77 13.49
N GLU A 66 -3.48 26.31 14.71
CA GLU A 66 -3.38 27.74 15.04
C GLU A 66 -2.07 28.02 15.80
N GLN A 67 -1.38 29.14 15.55
CA GLN A 67 -0.16 29.51 16.29
C GLN A 67 -0.40 29.53 17.80
N GLY A 68 0.55 28.95 18.53
CA GLY A 68 0.57 29.01 19.99
C GLY A 68 -0.43 28.10 20.70
N LYS A 69 -1.35 27.42 19.99
CA LYS A 69 -2.26 26.46 20.60
C LYS A 69 -1.74 25.02 20.50
N GLY A 70 -1.83 24.30 21.61
CA GLY A 70 -1.72 22.86 21.65
C GLY A 70 -3.03 22.25 21.19
N ARG A 71 -3.01 21.34 20.21
CA ARG A 71 -4.19 20.58 19.82
C ARG A 71 -3.96 19.11 20.15
N GLU A 72 -4.97 18.53 20.79
CA GLU A 72 -4.97 17.11 21.11
C GLU A 72 -5.67 16.34 19.99
N LEU A 73 -5.10 15.19 19.63
CA LEU A 73 -5.63 14.34 18.58
C LEU A 73 -5.60 12.87 18.99
N TYR A 74 -6.72 12.20 18.83
CA TYR A 74 -6.84 10.77 19.08
C TYR A 74 -7.00 10.05 17.74
N PHE A 75 -6.14 9.08 17.48
CA PHE A 75 -6.23 8.22 16.30
C PHE A 75 -6.73 6.84 16.71
N GLU A 76 -7.62 6.26 15.89
CA GLU A 76 -8.16 4.91 16.08
C GLU A 76 -7.87 4.08 14.83
N LEU A 77 -6.71 3.42 14.81
CA LEU A 77 -6.31 2.58 13.69
C LEU A 77 -7.08 1.27 13.71
N GLU A 78 -7.66 0.91 12.56
CA GLU A 78 -8.36 -0.36 12.38
C GLU A 78 -7.33 -1.47 12.08
N GLU A 79 -7.42 -2.60 12.78
CA GLU A 79 -6.60 -3.78 12.49
C GLU A 79 -6.92 -4.27 11.08
N ASP A 80 -5.90 -4.34 10.24
CA ASP A 80 -6.05 -4.80 8.87
C ASP A 80 -5.34 -6.15 8.73
N LEU A 81 -5.99 -7.18 9.28
CA LEU A 81 -5.52 -8.56 9.24
C LEU A 81 -5.46 -9.13 7.81
N PHE A 82 -6.08 -8.46 6.84
CA PHE A 82 -6.20 -8.91 5.45
C PHE A 82 -5.31 -8.13 4.46
N ASN A 83 -4.84 -6.92 4.77
CA ASN A 83 -3.89 -6.18 3.93
C ASN A 83 -2.41 -6.38 4.33
N LEU A 84 -1.98 -7.64 4.35
CA LEU A 84 -0.58 -7.99 4.04
C LEU A 84 -0.28 -7.88 2.53
N GLU A 85 -1.16 -7.25 1.75
CA GLU A 85 -0.97 -6.99 0.33
C GLU A 85 -0.07 -5.76 0.13
N GLN A 86 1.23 -6.06 0.18
CA GLN A 86 2.24 -5.50 -0.70
C GLN A 86 2.61 -4.03 -0.44
N VAL A 87 3.37 -3.80 0.63
CA VAL A 87 4.25 -2.63 0.72
C VAL A 87 5.29 -2.73 -0.40
N VAL A 88 5.01 -2.11 -1.54
CA VAL A 88 6.06 -1.83 -2.55
C VAL A 88 6.73 -0.52 -2.17
N VAL A 89 7.82 -0.63 -1.41
CA VAL A 89 8.77 0.49 -1.30
C VAL A 89 9.52 0.56 -2.62
N THR A 90 9.07 1.42 -3.54
CA THR A 90 9.83 1.70 -4.78
C THR A 90 10.11 3.17 -4.92
N GLY A 91 11.38 3.52 -4.74
CA GLY A 91 11.92 4.81 -5.13
C GLY A 91 11.80 5.04 -6.64
N THR A 92 11.55 6.29 -6.99
CA THR A 92 11.65 6.93 -8.32
C THR A 92 10.57 6.65 -9.40
N ARG A 93 9.67 7.66 -9.55
CA ARG A 93 8.92 8.15 -10.74
C ARG A 93 8.34 7.04 -11.66
N THR A 94 7.08 6.59 -11.59
CA THR A 94 5.78 7.29 -11.47
C THR A 94 4.74 6.18 -11.24
N GLN A 95 3.83 6.32 -10.28
CA GLN A 95 2.87 5.28 -9.92
C GLN A 95 1.65 5.29 -10.85
N HIS A 96 1.32 4.15 -11.45
CA HIS A 96 0.00 3.95 -12.09
C HIS A 96 -0.67 2.73 -11.47
N TYR A 97 -1.88 2.93 -10.94
CA TYR A 97 -2.76 1.84 -10.56
C TYR A 97 -3.08 1.03 -11.81
N VAL A 98 -3.22 -0.30 -11.71
CA VAL A 98 -3.71 -1.14 -12.82
C VAL A 98 -5.09 -0.64 -13.32
N LYS A 99 -5.86 0.03 -12.46
CA LYS A 99 -7.13 0.69 -12.78
C LYS A 99 -7.00 2.00 -13.59
N SER A 100 -5.81 2.59 -13.68
CA SER A 100 -5.55 3.86 -14.39
C SER A 100 -4.75 3.71 -15.68
N VAL A 101 -4.55 2.48 -16.16
CA VAL A 101 -3.96 2.24 -17.48
C VAL A 101 -5.09 2.19 -18.53
N PRO A 102 -5.10 3.07 -19.55
CA PRO A 102 -6.10 3.03 -20.62
C PRO A 102 -5.97 1.81 -21.54
N VAL A 103 -4.94 0.99 -21.31
CA VAL A 103 -4.64 -0.24 -22.04
C VAL A 103 -4.94 -1.43 -21.14
N ARG A 104 -5.63 -2.42 -21.70
CA ARG A 104 -5.95 -3.70 -21.02
C ARG A 104 -4.67 -4.36 -20.54
N THR A 105 -4.46 -4.37 -19.23
CA THR A 105 -3.28 -4.96 -18.58
C THR A 105 -3.73 -6.16 -17.77
N GLU A 106 -3.21 -7.34 -18.10
CA GLU A 106 -3.47 -8.58 -17.35
C GLU A 106 -2.28 -8.88 -16.45
N VAL A 107 -2.54 -9.05 -15.14
CA VAL A 107 -1.51 -9.37 -14.16
C VAL A 107 -1.62 -10.84 -13.79
N VAL A 108 -0.61 -11.63 -14.17
CA VAL A 108 -0.52 -13.03 -13.74
C VAL A 108 0.23 -13.09 -12.42
N THR A 109 -0.46 -13.45 -11.34
CA THR A 109 0.14 -13.52 -9.99
C THR A 109 0.94 -14.81 -9.80
N SER A 110 1.89 -14.78 -8.88
CA SER A 110 2.70 -15.95 -8.52
C SER A 110 1.86 -17.15 -8.06
N GLN A 111 0.71 -16.90 -7.42
CA GLN A 111 -0.23 -17.95 -7.01
C GLN A 111 -0.92 -18.59 -8.21
N ALA A 112 -1.30 -17.80 -9.21
CA ALA A 112 -1.91 -18.31 -10.44
C ALA A 112 -0.91 -19.18 -11.24
N LEU A 113 0.37 -18.82 -11.26
CA LEU A 113 1.43 -19.65 -11.86
C LEU A 113 1.59 -21.00 -11.15
N LYS A 114 1.61 -20.99 -9.81
CA LYS A 114 1.74 -22.22 -9.02
C LYS A 114 0.55 -23.15 -9.18
N ASN A 115 -0.67 -22.62 -9.20
CA ASN A 115 -1.88 -23.43 -9.36
C ASN A 115 -1.98 -24.09 -10.75
N LYS A 116 -1.34 -23.53 -11.78
CA LYS A 116 -1.31 -24.10 -13.13
C LYS A 116 -0.33 -25.25 -13.30
N ASN A 117 0.57 -25.52 -12.34
CA ASN A 117 1.63 -26.53 -12.47
C ASN A 117 2.40 -26.45 -13.80
N ALA A 118 2.61 -25.23 -14.31
CA ALA A 118 3.29 -25.02 -15.58
C ALA A 118 4.79 -25.31 -15.44
N TRP A 119 5.33 -26.12 -16.36
CA TRP A 119 6.75 -26.47 -16.40
C TRP A 119 7.57 -25.46 -17.19
N ASN A 120 6.91 -24.64 -18.01
CA ASN A 120 7.51 -23.61 -18.82
C ASN A 120 6.62 -22.35 -18.87
N VAL A 121 7.22 -21.23 -19.30
CA VAL A 121 6.53 -19.93 -19.37
C VAL A 121 5.36 -19.96 -20.35
N PHE A 122 5.42 -20.81 -21.39
CA PHE A 122 4.38 -20.92 -22.40
C PHE A 122 3.08 -21.51 -21.82
N GLU A 123 3.18 -22.62 -21.09
CA GLU A 123 2.07 -23.23 -20.34
C GLU A 123 1.51 -22.28 -19.27
N ALA A 124 2.38 -21.50 -18.62
CA ALA A 124 1.97 -20.52 -17.63
C ALA A 124 1.07 -19.42 -18.23
N LEU A 125 1.39 -18.98 -19.45
CA LEU A 125 0.66 -17.97 -20.21
C LEU A 125 -0.53 -18.54 -20.99
N GLU A 126 -0.67 -19.85 -21.08
CA GLU A 126 -1.79 -20.50 -21.74
C GLU A 126 -3.11 -20.22 -21.02
N GLY A 127 -4.12 -19.74 -21.75
CA GLY A 127 -5.41 -19.34 -21.17
C GLY A 127 -5.44 -17.92 -20.59
N VAL A 128 -4.35 -17.14 -20.68
CA VAL A 128 -4.42 -15.68 -20.44
C VAL A 128 -5.17 -15.03 -21.61
N PRO A 129 -6.22 -14.22 -21.37
CA PRO A 129 -7.00 -13.68 -22.47
C PRO A 129 -6.17 -12.72 -23.34
N GLY A 130 -6.16 -12.95 -24.65
CA GLY A 130 -5.35 -12.19 -25.62
C GLY A 130 -4.00 -12.82 -25.92
N ILE A 131 -3.64 -13.92 -25.25
CA ILE A 131 -2.45 -14.73 -25.53
C ILE A 131 -2.89 -16.04 -26.20
N ARG A 132 -2.29 -16.36 -27.34
CA ARG A 132 -2.39 -17.67 -27.98
C ARG A 132 -1.02 -18.31 -28.03
N VAL A 133 -0.93 -19.51 -27.46
CA VAL A 133 0.28 -20.33 -27.52
C VAL A 133 0.09 -21.33 -28.65
N GLU A 134 0.97 -21.28 -29.63
CA GLU A 134 0.95 -22.19 -30.77
C GLU A 134 2.26 -22.98 -30.79
N ASN A 135 2.15 -24.31 -30.79
CA ASN A 135 3.28 -25.19 -31.04
C ASN A 135 3.26 -25.55 -32.53
N GLN A 136 4.19 -25.00 -33.31
CA GLN A 136 4.30 -25.33 -34.72
C GLN A 136 5.57 -26.17 -34.99
N CYS A 137 5.39 -27.18 -35.85
CA CYS A 137 6.36 -28.15 -36.36
C CYS A 137 6.50 -29.45 -35.53
N GLN A 138 6.18 -30.60 -36.16
CA GLN A 138 6.29 -31.95 -35.59
C GLN A 138 7.73 -32.44 -35.34
N ALA A 139 8.76 -31.68 -35.73
CA ALA A 139 10.16 -32.09 -35.58
C ALA A 139 11.06 -31.10 -34.79
N CYS A 140 10.70 -29.81 -34.72
CA CYS A 140 11.60 -28.77 -34.18
C CYS A 140 11.13 -28.12 -32.86
N ASN A 141 9.99 -28.56 -32.31
CA ASN A 141 9.42 -28.17 -31.01
C ASN A 141 9.66 -26.70 -30.61
N PHE A 142 9.29 -25.76 -31.48
CA PHE A 142 9.32 -24.33 -31.17
C PHE A 142 7.92 -23.87 -30.75
N THR A 143 7.85 -23.24 -29.57
CA THR A 143 6.61 -22.68 -29.03
C THR A 143 6.56 -21.18 -29.31
N MET A 144 5.51 -20.73 -29.98
CA MET A 144 5.26 -19.34 -30.29
C MET A 144 4.15 -18.79 -29.40
N VAL A 145 4.39 -17.59 -28.84
CA VAL A 145 3.38 -16.83 -28.12
C VAL A 145 2.93 -15.68 -28.98
N ARG A 146 1.64 -15.66 -29.31
CA ARG A 146 1.00 -14.61 -30.09
C ARG A 146 0.15 -13.76 -29.17
N MET A 147 0.42 -12.47 -29.15
CA MET A 147 -0.34 -11.51 -28.34
C MET A 147 -1.21 -10.67 -29.27
N GLN A 148 -2.53 -10.67 -29.04
CA GLN A 148 -3.51 -9.87 -29.79
C GLN A 148 -3.59 -10.17 -31.32
N GLY A 149 -3.28 -11.40 -31.73
CA GLY A 149 -3.41 -11.85 -33.12
C GLY A 149 -2.27 -11.45 -34.05
#